data_AF-A0A183G7U9-F1
#
_entry.id   AF-A0A183G7U9-F1
#
_cell.length_a   1.000
_cell.length_b   1.000
_cell.length_c   1.000
_cell.angle_alpha   90.00
_cell.angle_beta   90.00
_cell.angle_gamma   90.00
#
_symmetry.space_group_name_H-M   'P 1'
#
loop_
_entity.id
_entity.type
_entity.pdbx_description
1 polymer ?
#
loop_
_entity_poly.entity_id
_entity_poly.type
_entity_poly.pdbx_seq_one_letter_code
_entity_poly.pdbx_strand_id
1 'polypeptide(L)'
;MRAVLLLAITLSSVNSIFFQSIPENTSLLKNVSAEAEREYFKIFFNRTQTFAQKTKNFAAWAKKYNVEKQLQENVSEMKKDEEKRSSKIKELISALPAALENITRIWNNQDQTYKQRHFAIYKLSREDPMLYSALAHIWNRLTPGSSRRLLLIVAQGLRPRAAKLRSTSLKEGKTA
;
A
#
# COMPACT_ATOMS: atom_id res chain seq x y z
N MET A 1 -23.06 22.80 -30.81
CA MET A 1 -23.20 22.64 -29.34
C MET A 1 -23.44 21.17 -28.92
N ARG A 2 -22.59 20.22 -29.36
CA ARG A 2 -22.69 18.79 -28.94
C ARG A 2 -21.40 18.23 -28.31
N ALA A 3 -20.26 18.91 -28.49
CA ALA A 3 -18.98 18.50 -27.91
C ALA A 3 -18.84 18.82 -26.40
N VAL A 4 -19.58 19.82 -25.89
CA VAL A 4 -19.48 20.24 -24.47
C VAL A 4 -20.23 19.28 -23.54
N LEU A 5 -21.24 18.57 -24.06
CA LEU A 5 -22.06 17.61 -23.27
C LEU A 5 -21.35 16.28 -23.01
N LEU A 6 -20.40 15.87 -23.86
CA LEU A 6 -19.64 14.63 -23.64
C LEU A 6 -18.56 14.78 -22.55
N LEU A 7 -18.05 16.00 -22.32
CA LEU A 7 -17.12 16.28 -21.22
C LEU A 7 -17.79 16.25 -19.84
N ALA A 8 -19.11 16.46 -19.76
CA ALA A 8 -19.85 16.42 -18.50
C ALA A 8 -20.18 14.99 -18.04
N ILE A 9 -20.24 14.01 -18.96
CA ILE A 9 -20.68 12.63 -18.66
C ILE A 9 -19.52 11.74 -18.21
N THR A 10 -18.26 12.09 -18.49
CA THR A 10 -17.10 11.29 -18.03
C THR A 10 -16.68 11.57 -16.59
N LEU A 11 -17.13 12.67 -15.99
CA LEU A 11 -16.86 12.98 -14.57
C LEU A 11 -17.90 12.40 -13.60
N SER A 12 -19.11 12.06 -14.05
CA SER A 12 -20.17 11.53 -13.19
C SER A 12 -19.99 10.05 -12.83
N SER A 13 -19.17 9.29 -13.57
CA SER A 13 -18.82 7.90 -13.25
C SER A 13 -17.52 7.76 -12.45
N VAL A 14 -16.87 8.87 -12.06
CA VAL A 14 -15.80 8.87 -11.04
C VAL A 14 -16.46 8.77 -9.65
N ASN A 15 -17.22 7.69 -9.47
CA ASN A 15 -17.96 7.37 -8.27
C ASN A 15 -16.95 6.97 -7.18
N SER A 16 -16.89 7.75 -6.10
CA SER A 16 -16.38 7.40 -4.75
C SER A 16 -14.90 7.03 -4.55
N ILE A 17 -14.18 6.50 -5.55
CA ILE A 17 -12.82 5.97 -5.38
C ILE A 17 -11.76 7.08 -5.27
N PHE A 18 -12.08 8.29 -5.73
CA PHE A 18 -11.12 9.39 -5.90
C PHE A 18 -10.46 9.88 -4.61
N PHE A 19 -11.06 9.63 -3.44
CA PHE A 19 -10.67 10.30 -2.19
C PHE A 19 -10.25 9.39 -1.04
N GLN A 20 -10.28 8.07 -1.18
CA GLN A 20 -9.71 7.20 -0.13
C GLN A 20 -8.19 7.25 -0.10
N SER A 21 -7.56 7.60 -1.22
CA SER A 21 -6.13 7.92 -1.29
C SER A 21 -5.91 8.94 -2.39
N ILE A 22 -6.05 10.23 -2.09
CA ILE A 22 -5.37 11.23 -2.94
C ILE A 22 -3.89 11.03 -2.67
N PRO A 23 -3.09 10.66 -3.68
CA PRO A 23 -1.66 10.66 -3.50
C PRO A 23 -1.22 12.12 -3.34
N GLU A 24 -0.24 12.34 -2.48
CA GLU A 24 0.72 13.45 -2.59
C GLU A 24 1.52 13.29 -3.91
N ASN A 25 0.85 13.02 -5.04
CA ASN A 25 1.51 12.73 -6.30
C ASN A 25 2.12 14.03 -6.80
N THR A 26 3.41 14.14 -6.51
CA THR A 26 4.30 15.21 -6.93
C THR A 26 4.22 15.50 -8.43
N SER A 27 3.83 14.54 -9.30
CA SER A 27 3.83 14.75 -10.75
C SER A 27 2.83 15.82 -11.23
N LEU A 28 1.62 15.86 -10.65
CA LEU A 28 0.60 16.87 -10.98
C LEU A 28 1.05 18.28 -10.58
N LEU A 29 1.87 18.39 -9.53
CA LEU A 29 2.28 19.66 -8.96
C LEU A 29 3.69 20.11 -9.42
N LYS A 30 4.45 19.25 -10.12
CA LYS A 30 5.83 19.54 -10.55
C LYS A 30 5.95 20.73 -11.49
N ASN A 31 4.92 21.01 -12.29
CA ASN A 31 4.96 22.01 -13.36
C ASN A 31 3.88 23.09 -13.22
N VAL A 32 3.36 23.31 -11.99
CA VAL A 32 2.36 24.34 -11.72
C VAL A 32 2.98 25.50 -10.95
N SER A 33 2.37 26.68 -10.99
CA SER A 33 2.85 27.81 -10.20
C SER A 33 2.66 27.57 -8.70
N ALA A 34 3.43 28.25 -7.85
CA ALA A 34 3.26 28.19 -6.40
C ALA A 34 1.84 28.61 -5.94
N GLU A 35 1.16 29.47 -6.72
CA GLU A 35 -0.23 29.81 -6.47
C GLU A 35 -1.17 28.63 -6.75
N ALA A 36 -0.98 27.98 -7.91
CA ALA A 36 -1.76 26.80 -8.28
C ALA A 36 -1.59 25.68 -7.24
N GLU A 37 -0.37 25.44 -6.78
CA GLU A 37 -0.08 24.45 -5.73
C GLU A 37 -0.79 24.79 -4.41
N ARG A 38 -0.75 26.06 -3.96
CA ARG A 38 -1.48 26.49 -2.76
C ARG A 38 -2.99 26.29 -2.88
N GLU A 39 -3.58 26.62 -4.03
CA GLU A 39 -5.02 26.42 -4.26
C GLU A 39 -5.38 24.93 -4.31
N TYR A 40 -4.53 24.10 -4.92
CA TYR A 40 -4.69 22.66 -4.91
C TYR A 40 -4.78 22.13 -3.48
N PHE A 41 -3.81 22.48 -2.63
CA PHE A 41 -3.79 22.03 -1.24
C PHE A 41 -4.95 22.58 -0.41
N LYS A 42 -5.43 23.80 -0.70
CA LYS A 42 -6.63 24.37 -0.08
C LYS A 42 -7.88 23.52 -0.36
N ILE A 43 -8.03 23.02 -1.59
CA ILE A 43 -9.12 22.09 -1.94
C ILE A 43 -8.89 20.74 -1.26
N PHE A 44 -7.66 20.23 -1.33
CA PHE A 44 -7.28 18.93 -0.81
C PHE A 44 -7.57 18.79 0.69
N PHE A 45 -7.09 19.72 1.50
CA PHE A 45 -7.20 19.69 2.96
C PHE A 45 -8.55 20.21 3.49
N ASN A 46 -9.46 20.68 2.62
CA ASN A 46 -10.77 21.13 3.07
C ASN A 46 -11.56 19.95 3.68
N ARG A 47 -11.87 20.02 4.97
CA ARG A 47 -12.59 18.93 5.68
C ARG A 47 -14.11 19.10 5.71
N THR A 48 -14.63 20.23 5.24
CA THR A 48 -16.07 20.55 5.28
C THR A 48 -16.77 20.22 3.96
N GLN A 49 -16.04 20.17 2.86
CA GLN A 49 -16.57 19.85 1.54
C GLN A 49 -16.78 18.35 1.34
N THR A 50 -17.91 18.00 0.69
CA THR A 50 -18.14 16.65 0.17
C THR A 50 -17.14 16.32 -0.94
N PHE A 51 -16.92 15.04 -1.20
CA PHE A 51 -16.06 14.60 -2.30
C PHE A 51 -16.58 15.08 -3.67
N ALA A 52 -17.90 15.12 -3.88
CA ALA A 52 -18.47 15.69 -5.09
C ALA A 52 -18.15 17.18 -5.25
N GLN A 53 -18.20 17.95 -4.14
CA GLN A 53 -17.76 19.35 -4.13
C GLN A 53 -16.28 19.47 -4.48
N LYS A 54 -15.43 18.65 -3.87
CA LYS A 54 -13.98 18.66 -4.14
C LYS A 54 -13.66 18.29 -5.58
N THR A 55 -14.34 17.30 -6.17
CA THR A 55 -14.18 16.95 -7.59
C THR A 55 -14.49 18.13 -8.49
N LYS A 56 -15.60 18.84 -8.23
CA LYS A 56 -15.93 20.07 -8.97
C LYS A 56 -14.87 21.15 -8.80
N ASN A 57 -14.35 21.32 -7.58
CA ASN A 57 -13.31 22.32 -7.28
C ASN A 57 -11.98 21.97 -7.95
N PHE A 58 -11.55 20.71 -7.96
CA PHE A 58 -10.35 20.29 -8.68
C PHE A 58 -10.51 20.43 -10.20
N ALA A 59 -11.69 20.16 -10.75
CA ALA A 59 -11.95 20.41 -12.17
C ALA A 59 -11.87 21.91 -12.51
N ALA A 60 -12.43 22.77 -11.65
CA ALA A 60 -12.34 24.22 -11.81
C ALA A 60 -10.90 24.73 -11.68
N TRP A 61 -10.15 24.23 -10.69
CA TRP A 61 -8.73 24.51 -10.50
C TRP A 61 -7.90 24.07 -11.71
N ALA A 62 -8.11 22.87 -12.21
CA ALA A 62 -7.37 22.36 -13.35
C ALA A 62 -7.61 23.20 -14.61
N LYS A 63 -8.85 23.64 -14.82
CA LYS A 63 -9.19 24.57 -15.90
C LYS A 63 -8.56 25.94 -15.72
N LYS A 64 -8.54 26.47 -14.50
CA LYS A 64 -7.91 27.76 -14.19
C LYS A 64 -6.42 27.77 -14.55
N TYR A 65 -5.72 26.65 -14.34
CA TYR A 65 -4.28 26.53 -14.56
C TYR A 65 -3.89 25.74 -15.82
N ASN A 66 -4.85 25.37 -16.68
CA ASN A 66 -4.65 24.60 -17.91
C ASN A 66 -3.94 23.24 -17.70
N VAL A 67 -4.29 22.52 -16.62
CA VAL A 67 -3.73 21.22 -16.24
C VAL A 67 -4.75 20.09 -16.26
N GLU A 68 -5.85 20.23 -17.01
CA GLU A 68 -6.92 19.24 -17.08
C GLU A 68 -6.42 17.86 -17.54
N LYS A 69 -5.53 17.84 -18.53
CA LYS A 69 -4.92 16.59 -19.02
C LYS A 69 -4.08 15.91 -17.94
N GLN A 70 -3.25 16.68 -17.23
CA GLN A 70 -2.42 16.15 -16.14
C GLN A 70 -3.29 15.62 -14.99
N LEU A 71 -4.36 16.34 -14.65
CA LEU A 71 -5.33 15.88 -13.65
C LEU A 71 -5.97 14.56 -14.09
N GLN A 72 -6.42 14.45 -15.35
CA GLN A 72 -7.05 13.23 -15.88
C GLN A 72 -6.09 12.02 -15.93
N GLU A 73 -4.82 12.24 -16.27
CA GLU A 73 -3.79 11.20 -16.27
C GLU A 73 -3.54 10.68 -14.84
N ASN A 74 -3.37 11.60 -13.87
CA ASN A 74 -3.20 11.24 -12.46
C ASN A 74 -4.45 10.50 -11.92
N VAL A 75 -5.66 10.97 -12.26
CA VAL A 75 -6.93 10.29 -11.95
C VAL A 75 -6.91 8.83 -12.41
N SER A 76 -6.44 8.60 -13.63
CA SER A 76 -6.44 7.30 -14.27
C SER A 76 -5.38 6.37 -13.66
N GLU A 77 -4.20 6.90 -13.35
CA GLU A 77 -3.13 6.17 -12.64
C GLU A 77 -3.59 5.73 -11.25
N MET A 78 -4.21 6.63 -10.49
CA MET A 78 -4.76 6.33 -9.16
C MET A 78 -5.79 5.21 -9.20
N LYS A 79 -6.68 5.22 -10.21
CA LYS A 79 -7.67 4.17 -10.37
C LYS A 79 -7.03 2.80 -10.55
N LYS A 80 -5.99 2.71 -11.40
CA LYS A 80 -5.23 1.47 -11.62
C LYS A 80 -4.53 0.99 -10.35
N ASP A 81 -3.93 1.91 -9.61
CA ASP A 81 -3.24 1.59 -8.36
C ASP A 81 -4.22 1.10 -7.28
N GLU A 82 -5.40 1.70 -7.19
CA GLU A 82 -6.45 1.26 -6.27
C GLU A 82 -7.00 -0.11 -6.67
N GLU A 83 -7.26 -0.36 -7.95
CA GLU A 83 -7.67 -1.69 -8.44
C GLU A 83 -6.63 -2.75 -8.09
N LYS A 84 -5.34 -2.46 -8.30
CA LYS A 84 -4.23 -3.34 -7.93
C LYS A 84 -4.14 -3.57 -6.42
N ARG A 85 -4.28 -2.51 -5.62
CA ARG A 85 -4.27 -2.59 -4.15
C ARG A 85 -5.44 -3.43 -3.65
N SER A 86 -6.65 -3.15 -4.15
CA SER A 86 -7.87 -3.89 -3.83
C SER A 86 -7.77 -5.38 -4.20
N SER A 87 -7.19 -5.73 -5.36
CA SER A 87 -6.94 -7.13 -5.72
C SER A 87 -6.03 -7.83 -4.72
N LYS A 88 -4.88 -7.21 -4.40
CA LYS A 88 -3.93 -7.77 -3.42
C LYS A 88 -4.54 -7.93 -2.03
N ILE A 89 -5.37 -6.99 -1.59
CA ILE A 89 -6.09 -7.10 -0.31
C ILE A 89 -7.04 -8.29 -0.33
N LYS A 90 -7.79 -8.49 -1.42
CA LYS A 90 -8.70 -9.64 -1.57
C LYS A 90 -7.93 -10.97 -1.56
N GLU A 91 -6.82 -11.04 -2.29
CA GLU A 91 -5.92 -12.20 -2.30
C GLU A 91 -5.43 -12.53 -0.89
N LEU A 92 -4.90 -11.54 -0.15
CA LEU A 92 -4.48 -11.71 1.23
C LEU A 92 -5.61 -12.21 2.13
N ILE A 93 -6.78 -11.57 2.09
CA ILE A 93 -7.93 -11.96 2.91
C ILE A 93 -8.34 -13.40 2.62
N SER A 94 -8.33 -13.81 1.34
CA SER A 94 -8.67 -15.18 0.95
C SER A 94 -7.65 -16.22 1.44
N ALA A 95 -6.39 -15.83 1.60
CA ALA A 95 -5.30 -16.71 2.05
C ALA A 95 -5.14 -16.76 3.58
N LEU A 96 -5.70 -15.79 4.32
CA LEU A 96 -5.57 -15.70 5.78
C LEU A 96 -6.06 -16.95 6.53
N PRO A 97 -7.21 -17.58 6.20
CA PRO A 97 -7.66 -18.80 6.89
C PRO A 97 -6.65 -19.95 6.78
N ALA A 98 -6.11 -20.20 5.59
CA ALA A 98 -5.11 -21.25 5.39
C ALA A 98 -3.79 -20.95 6.13
N ALA A 99 -3.37 -19.67 6.15
CA ALA A 99 -2.21 -19.26 6.94
C ALA A 99 -2.43 -19.50 8.44
N LEU A 100 -3.61 -19.16 8.95
CA LEU A 100 -4.02 -19.40 10.34
C LEU A 100 -3.94 -20.89 10.69
N GLU A 101 -4.46 -21.77 9.84
CA GLU A 101 -4.37 -23.22 10.01
C GLU A 101 -2.92 -23.70 10.07
N ASN A 102 -2.05 -23.20 9.18
CA ASN A 102 -0.64 -23.58 9.15
C ASN A 102 0.10 -23.20 10.44
N ILE A 103 -0.09 -21.99 10.97
CA ILE A 103 0.57 -21.62 12.24
C ILE A 103 -0.05 -22.40 13.40
N THR A 104 -1.37 -22.59 13.42
CA THR A 104 -2.05 -23.39 14.46
C THR A 104 -1.53 -24.82 14.51
N ARG A 105 -1.29 -25.44 13.35
CA ARG A 105 -0.67 -26.77 13.25
C ARG A 105 0.73 -26.80 13.86
N ILE A 106 1.54 -25.76 13.62
CA ILE A 106 2.89 -25.64 14.20
C ILE A 106 2.85 -25.42 15.71
N TRP A 107 1.90 -24.63 16.23
CA TRP A 107 1.75 -24.42 17.67
C TRP A 107 1.23 -25.63 18.42
N ASN A 108 0.31 -26.37 17.81
CA ASN A 108 -0.31 -27.54 18.42
C ASN A 108 0.59 -28.78 18.35
N ASN A 109 1.62 -28.78 17.49
CA ASN A 109 2.61 -29.85 17.44
C ASN A 109 3.45 -29.87 18.74
N GLN A 110 3.22 -30.91 19.56
CA GLN A 110 3.89 -31.15 20.84
C GLN A 110 5.24 -31.86 20.68
N ASP A 111 5.50 -32.48 19.52
CA ASP A 111 6.75 -33.22 19.24
C ASP A 111 7.90 -32.29 18.83
N GLN A 112 7.63 -30.99 18.69
CA GLN A 112 8.61 -29.98 18.30
C GLN A 112 9.19 -29.25 19.51
N THR A 113 10.51 -29.08 19.49
CA THR A 113 11.21 -28.13 20.36
C THR A 113 10.83 -26.70 20.02
N TYR A 114 11.03 -25.80 20.98
CA TYR A 114 10.85 -24.36 20.76
C TYR A 114 11.66 -23.82 19.55
N LYS A 115 12.88 -24.30 19.33
CA LYS A 115 13.73 -23.90 18.19
C LYS A 115 13.14 -24.35 16.85
N GLN A 116 12.65 -25.59 16.77
CA GLN A 116 12.02 -26.13 15.55
C GLN A 116 10.74 -25.36 15.20
N ARG A 117 9.91 -25.07 16.20
CA ARG A 117 8.70 -24.24 16.05
C ARG A 117 9.03 -22.85 15.51
N HIS A 118 10.00 -22.17 16.11
CA HIS A 118 10.44 -20.86 15.63
C HIS A 118 10.91 -20.92 14.18
N PHE A 119 11.71 -21.92 13.81
CA PHE A 119 12.21 -22.07 12.45
C PHE A 119 11.09 -22.37 11.44
N ALA A 120 10.09 -23.18 11.81
CA ALA A 120 8.94 -23.48 10.96
C ALA A 120 8.11 -22.21 10.67
N ILE A 121 7.81 -21.40 11.68
CA ILE A 121 7.10 -20.13 11.51
C ILE A 121 7.95 -19.14 10.70
N TYR A 122 9.26 -19.09 10.96
CA TYR A 122 10.18 -18.26 10.18
C TYR A 122 10.14 -18.63 8.70
N LYS A 123 10.17 -19.93 8.36
CA LYS A 123 10.12 -20.42 6.98
C LYS A 123 8.83 -19.96 6.28
N LEU A 124 7.68 -20.12 6.92
CA LEU A 124 6.40 -19.64 6.41
C LEU A 124 6.41 -18.12 6.15
N SER A 125 6.95 -17.33 7.08
CA SER A 125 7.09 -15.88 6.91
C SER A 125 8.08 -15.46 5.81
N ARG A 126 8.95 -16.36 5.35
CA ARG A 126 9.84 -16.14 4.21
C ARG A 126 9.18 -16.48 2.88
N GLU A 127 8.26 -17.42 2.87
CA GLU A 127 7.51 -17.84 1.68
C GLU A 127 6.47 -16.77 1.31
N ASP A 128 5.71 -16.27 2.28
CA ASP A 128 4.77 -15.15 2.07
C ASP A 128 4.86 -14.12 3.20
N PRO A 129 5.82 -13.17 3.10
CA PRO A 129 6.05 -12.22 4.18
C PRO A 129 4.85 -11.29 4.45
N MET A 130 4.04 -10.99 3.44
CA MET A 130 2.90 -10.07 3.59
C MET A 130 1.73 -10.75 4.28
N LEU A 131 1.44 -12.01 3.91
CA LEU A 131 0.39 -12.82 4.53
C LEU A 131 0.66 -13.07 6.01
N TYR A 132 1.87 -13.54 6.34
CA TYR A 132 2.23 -13.83 7.73
C TYR A 132 2.40 -12.57 8.58
N SER A 133 2.76 -11.43 7.96
CA SER A 133 2.74 -10.12 8.63
C SER A 133 1.31 -9.69 8.98
N ALA A 134 0.38 -9.77 8.03
CA ALA A 134 -1.03 -9.45 8.28
C ALA A 134 -1.63 -10.31 9.40
N LEU A 135 -1.37 -11.62 9.36
CA LEU A 135 -1.82 -12.54 10.41
C LEU A 135 -1.22 -12.21 11.77
N ALA A 136 0.08 -11.91 11.83
CA ALA A 136 0.74 -11.53 13.08
C ALA A 136 0.19 -10.20 13.66
N HIS A 137 -0.18 -9.25 12.80
CA HIS A 137 -0.85 -8.01 13.20
C HIS A 137 -2.23 -8.26 13.80
N ILE A 138 -3.06 -9.11 13.17
CA ILE A 138 -4.36 -9.52 13.70
C ILE A 138 -4.19 -10.16 15.08
N TRP A 139 -3.26 -11.10 15.19
CA TRP A 139 -3.02 -11.84 16.44
C TRP A 139 -2.56 -10.92 17.58
N ASN A 140 -1.63 -10.00 17.31
CA ASN A 140 -1.14 -9.05 18.32
C ASN A 140 -2.24 -8.07 18.78
N ARG A 141 -3.18 -7.73 17.90
CA ARG A 141 -4.31 -6.87 18.27
C ARG A 141 -5.31 -7.61 19.17
N LEU A 142 -5.50 -8.91 18.98
CA LEU A 142 -6.41 -9.74 19.76
C LEU A 142 -5.80 -10.22 21.09
N THR A 143 -4.50 -10.49 21.12
CA THR A 143 -3.78 -10.95 22.33
C THR A 143 -2.45 -10.19 22.51
N PRO A 144 -2.51 -8.97 23.08
CA PRO A 144 -1.32 -8.17 23.35
C PRO A 144 -0.37 -8.91 24.30
N GLY A 145 0.94 -8.85 24.05
CA GLY A 145 1.97 -9.46 24.90
C GLY A 145 2.34 -10.89 24.50
N SER A 146 1.38 -11.82 24.43
CA SER A 146 1.61 -13.22 24.04
C SER A 146 2.12 -13.38 22.61
N SER A 147 1.79 -12.41 21.75
CA SER A 147 2.03 -12.41 20.30
C SER A 147 3.30 -11.69 19.88
N ARG A 148 3.98 -11.03 20.82
CA ARG A 148 5.21 -10.27 20.53
C ARG A 148 6.27 -11.17 19.90
N ARG A 149 6.28 -12.45 20.28
CA ARG A 149 7.17 -13.47 19.73
C ARG A 149 6.88 -13.80 18.26
N LEU A 150 5.61 -13.94 17.89
CA LEU A 150 5.20 -14.17 16.50
C LEU A 150 5.58 -12.98 15.62
N LEU A 151 5.30 -11.76 16.08
CA LEU A 151 5.69 -10.53 15.38
C LEU A 151 7.20 -10.45 15.16
N LEU A 152 8.01 -10.80 16.17
CA LEU A 152 9.47 -10.80 16.03
C LEU A 152 9.97 -11.84 15.02
N ILE A 153 9.39 -13.05 15.01
CA ILE A 153 9.75 -14.10 14.06
C ILE A 153 9.42 -13.65 12.63
N VAL A 154 8.21 -13.12 12.42
CA VAL A 154 7.77 -12.65 11.11
C VAL A 154 8.57 -11.42 10.66
N ALA A 155 8.88 -10.50 11.56
CA ALA A 155 9.72 -9.34 11.28
C ALA A 155 11.15 -9.71 10.88
N GLN A 156 11.70 -10.81 11.40
CA GLN A 156 12.98 -11.36 10.93
C GLN A 156 12.87 -11.90 9.50
N GLY A 157 11.73 -12.49 9.14
CA GLY A 157 11.43 -12.95 7.78
C GLY A 157 11.44 -11.81 6.76
N LEU A 158 10.92 -10.63 7.15
CA LEU A 158 10.86 -9.41 6.34
C LEU A 158 12.21 -8.72 6.10
N ARG A 159 13.25 -9.02 6.90
CA ARG A 159 14.56 -8.39 6.73
C ARG A 159 15.24 -8.91 5.47
N PRO A 160 15.68 -8.03 4.54
CA PRO A 160 16.55 -8.45 3.44
C PRO A 160 17.86 -9.00 4.03
N ARG A 161 18.40 -10.04 3.39
CA ARG A 161 19.57 -10.77 3.84
C ARG A 161 20.81 -9.86 3.73
N ALA A 162 21.09 -9.06 4.76
CA ALA A 162 22.31 -8.25 4.84
C ALA A 162 23.61 -9.10 4.78
N ALA A 163 23.50 -10.43 4.83
CA ALA A 163 24.62 -11.35 4.85
C ALA A 163 25.24 -11.67 3.48
N LYS A 164 24.74 -11.15 2.35
CA LYS A 164 25.37 -11.42 1.03
C LYS A 164 26.41 -10.38 0.58
N LEU A 165 26.63 -9.30 1.34
CA LEU A 165 27.62 -8.26 1.00
C LEU A 165 28.98 -8.42 1.69
N ARG A 166 29.14 -9.34 2.66
CA ARG A 166 30.45 -9.58 3.31
C ARG A 166 31.29 -10.69 2.68
N SER A 167 30.69 -11.61 1.92
CA SER A 167 31.45 -12.71 1.28
C SER A 167 32.04 -12.34 -0.09
N THR A 168 31.59 -11.24 -0.70
CA THR A 168 32.18 -10.71 -1.95
C THR A 168 33.34 -9.75 -1.66
N SER A 169 33.23 -8.88 -0.66
CA SER A 169 34.32 -7.95 -0.26
C SER A 169 35.56 -8.67 0.31
N LEU A 170 35.42 -9.84 0.94
CA LEU A 170 36.55 -10.62 1.46
C LEU A 170 37.28 -11.46 0.39
N LYS A 171 36.72 -11.61 -0.82
CA LYS A 171 37.40 -12.29 -1.94
C LYS A 171 38.14 -11.35 -2.88
N GLU A 172 37.83 -10.05 -2.87
CA GLU A 172 38.48 -9.06 -3.74
C GLU A 172 39.68 -8.34 -3.06
N GLY A 173 39.93 -8.60 -1.78
CA GLY A 173 41.05 -8.00 -1.02
C GLY A 173 42.30 -8.89 -0.83
N LYS A 174 42.43 -10.00 -1.57
CA LYS A 174 43.58 -10.92 -1.48
C LYS A 174 44.18 -11.21 -2.87
N THR A 175 44.49 -10.16 -3.63
CA THR A 175 45.50 -10.19 -4.71
C THR A 175 45.96 -8.75 -4.93
N ALA A 176 46.96 -8.34 -4.14
CA ALA A 176 47.90 -7.28 -4.45
C ALA A 176 49.21 -7.64 -3.73
#